data_AF-A0A530BJD9-F1
#
_entry.id   AF-A0A530BJD9-F1
#
_cell.length_a   1.000
_cell.length_b   1.000
_cell.length_c   1.000
_cell.angle_alpha   90.00
_cell.angle_beta   90.00
_cell.angle_gamma   90.00
#
_symmetry.space_group_name_H-M   'P 1'
#
loop_
_entity.id
_entity.type
_entity.pdbx_description
1 polymer ?
#
loop_
_entity_poly.entity_id
_entity_poly.type
_entity_poly.pdbx_seq_one_letter_code
_entity_poly.pdbx_strand_id
1 'polypeptide(L)'
;FMQQITRVRALEGEIARTIQSIAGVKAARVHIVMSERANFRRDEQQPSASVVIRYAGVDAEKSAQSIRHLVAAAVPGLSADKVTVLDSNGNLLAAGDDTSNTSAARTLGVEQTVEAQIGDNIRRALTPYLGPDNFRASVKADVNTDTRQTEETIFDPESRVERSVQSVRTNEASNQKQASTPTSVEQNLPETQTTTTDGPQSSSQNDRKEEITNYEINSKKIATVSNGYSVTKMSIAVVVNQDRLKTILGKDATPEQIAKRVADIQKMVASATGFDDKRGDVIDVSAV
;
A
#
# COMPACT_ATOMS: atom_id res chain seq x y z
N PHE A 1 -21.28 -17.46 32.71
CA PHE A 1 -22.47 -17.37 31.85
C PHE A 1 -23.36 -16.17 32.18
N MET A 2 -24.05 -16.09 33.33
CA MET A 2 -24.95 -14.95 33.64
C MET A 2 -24.25 -13.57 33.66
N GLN A 3 -23.02 -13.50 34.19
CA GLN A 3 -22.22 -12.28 34.16
C GLN A 3 -21.89 -11.81 32.73
N GLN A 4 -21.67 -12.75 31.81
CA GLN A 4 -21.37 -12.46 30.41
C GLN A 4 -22.61 -11.95 29.66
N ILE A 5 -23.78 -12.58 29.88
CA ILE A 5 -25.06 -12.09 29.33
C ILE A 5 -25.36 -10.68 29.84
N THR A 6 -25.18 -10.44 31.14
CA THR A 6 -25.43 -9.12 31.74
C THR A 6 -24.48 -8.07 31.17
N ARG A 7 -23.21 -8.41 30.98
CA ARG A 7 -22.21 -7.55 30.36
C ARG A 7 -22.56 -7.19 28.91
N VAL A 8 -22.95 -8.18 28.10
CA VAL A 8 -23.32 -7.94 26.69
C VAL A 8 -24.54 -7.03 26.61
N ARG A 9 -25.61 -7.31 27.39
CA ARG A 9 -26.81 -6.45 27.42
C ARG A 9 -26.50 -5.03 27.86
N ALA A 10 -25.63 -4.85 28.86
CA ALA A 10 -25.22 -3.53 29.31
C ALA A 10 -24.47 -2.77 28.21
N LEU A 11 -23.58 -3.46 27.50
CA LEU A 11 -22.78 -2.88 26.42
C LEU A 11 -23.64 -2.53 25.20
N GLU A 12 -24.57 -3.40 24.79
CA GLU A 12 -25.58 -3.12 23.76
C GLU A 12 -26.41 -1.88 24.10
N GLY A 13 -26.89 -1.77 25.35
CA GLY A 13 -27.66 -0.64 25.84
C GLY A 13 -26.86 0.66 25.85
N GLU A 14 -25.60 0.62 26.27
CA GLU A 14 -24.73 1.81 26.30
C GLU A 14 -24.41 2.31 24.89
N ILE A 15 -24.03 1.41 23.98
CA ILE A 15 -23.76 1.78 22.59
C ILE A 15 -25.02 2.33 21.93
N ALA A 16 -26.19 1.74 22.19
CA ALA A 16 -27.46 2.25 21.67
C ALA A 16 -27.75 3.69 22.15
N ARG A 17 -27.46 4.01 23.41
CA ARG A 17 -27.59 5.38 23.95
C ARG A 17 -26.61 6.35 23.30
N THR A 18 -25.37 5.93 23.09
CA THR A 18 -24.37 6.75 22.38
C THR A 18 -24.81 7.02 20.95
N ILE A 19 -25.29 6.02 20.21
CA ILE A 19 -25.79 6.20 18.84
C ILE A 19 -27.00 7.15 18.79
N GLN A 20 -27.88 7.12 19.79
CA GLN A 20 -29.03 8.05 19.89
C GLN A 20 -28.62 9.50 20.15
N SER A 21 -27.40 9.75 20.65
CA SER A 21 -26.88 11.11 20.80
C SER A 21 -26.45 11.75 19.47
N ILE A 22 -26.31 10.95 18.40
CA ILE A 22 -25.96 11.43 17.07
C ILE A 22 -27.14 12.19 16.46
N ALA A 23 -26.87 13.38 15.93
CA ALA A 23 -27.88 14.21 15.30
C ALA A 23 -28.63 13.45 14.20
N GLY A 24 -29.97 13.55 14.22
CA GLY A 24 -30.84 12.83 13.30
C GLY A 24 -31.24 11.42 13.74
N VAL A 25 -30.54 10.77 14.69
CA VAL A 25 -30.96 9.44 15.19
C VAL A 25 -32.04 9.60 16.26
N LYS A 26 -33.23 9.02 16.02
CA LYS A 26 -34.36 9.06 16.97
C LYS A 26 -34.43 7.84 17.87
N ALA A 27 -33.99 6.70 17.37
CA ALA A 27 -33.92 5.46 18.12
C ALA A 27 -32.81 4.58 17.54
N ALA A 28 -32.20 3.77 18.40
CA ALA A 28 -31.20 2.79 18.00
C ALA A 28 -31.37 1.51 18.82
N ARG A 29 -31.16 0.36 18.18
CA ARG A 29 -31.04 -0.95 18.80
C ARG A 29 -29.78 -1.63 18.30
N VAL A 30 -29.07 -2.28 19.20
CA VAL A 30 -27.77 -2.91 18.93
C VAL A 30 -27.83 -4.35 19.42
N HIS A 31 -27.41 -5.28 18.57
CA HIS A 31 -27.26 -6.69 18.89
C HIS A 31 -25.81 -7.09 18.64
N ILE A 32 -25.15 -7.67 19.64
CA ILE A 32 -23.74 -8.05 19.57
C ILE A 32 -23.60 -9.54 19.84
N VAL A 33 -22.88 -10.20 18.93
CA VAL A 33 -22.41 -11.57 19.10
C VAL A 33 -20.94 -11.48 19.48
N MET A 34 -20.62 -11.87 20.72
CA MET A 34 -19.24 -11.93 21.19
C MET A 34 -18.55 -13.20 20.68
N SER A 35 -17.22 -13.16 20.53
CA SER A 35 -16.46 -14.38 20.25
C SER A 35 -16.54 -15.36 21.42
N GLU A 36 -16.77 -16.63 21.11
CA GLU A 36 -16.63 -17.71 22.07
C GLU A 36 -15.26 -18.38 21.91
N ARG A 37 -14.44 -18.34 22.96
CA ARG A 37 -13.19 -19.12 23.02
C ARG A 37 -13.55 -20.58 23.21
N ALA A 38 -13.68 -21.32 22.12
CA ALA A 38 -13.77 -22.78 22.18
C ALA A 38 -12.38 -23.35 22.43
N ASN A 39 -12.13 -23.88 23.63
CA ASN A 39 -10.83 -24.46 24.05
C ASN A 39 -10.30 -25.61 23.17
N PHE A 40 -11.03 -26.03 22.14
CA PHE A 40 -10.71 -27.20 21.30
C PHE A 40 -10.98 -27.00 19.79
N ARG A 41 -11.38 -25.80 19.32
CA ARG A 41 -11.56 -25.52 17.88
C ARG A 41 -10.44 -24.62 17.38
N ARG A 42 -9.87 -24.93 16.21
CA ARG A 42 -8.84 -24.09 15.57
C ARG A 42 -9.40 -22.76 15.05
N ASP A 43 -10.70 -22.71 14.78
CA ASP A 43 -11.37 -21.50 14.29
C ASP A 43 -12.14 -20.83 15.43
N GLU A 44 -11.67 -19.66 15.85
CA GLU A 44 -12.36 -18.79 16.81
C GLU A 44 -13.51 -18.06 16.08
N GLN A 45 -14.73 -18.15 16.62
CA GLN A 45 -15.86 -17.44 16.03
C GLN A 45 -15.63 -15.93 16.17
N GLN A 46 -15.51 -15.23 15.04
CA GLN A 46 -15.34 -13.78 15.04
C GLN A 46 -16.59 -13.09 15.60
N PRO A 47 -16.42 -12.01 16.39
CA PRO A 47 -17.55 -11.24 16.89
C PRO A 47 -18.23 -10.51 15.73
N SER A 48 -19.53 -10.26 15.87
CA SER A 48 -20.33 -9.53 14.87
C SER A 48 -21.38 -8.65 15.57
N ALA A 49 -21.87 -7.63 14.86
CA ALA A 49 -22.93 -6.78 15.39
C ALA A 49 -23.96 -6.38 14.32
N SER A 50 -25.20 -6.22 14.75
CA SER A 50 -26.29 -5.67 13.96
C SER A 50 -26.88 -4.45 14.67
N VAL A 51 -27.01 -3.35 13.93
CA VAL A 51 -27.53 -2.09 14.43
C VAL A 51 -28.74 -1.70 13.61
N VAL A 52 -29.85 -1.44 14.28
CA VAL A 52 -31.05 -0.87 13.66
C VAL A 52 -31.23 0.54 14.17
N ILE A 53 -31.27 1.51 13.26
CA ILE A 53 -31.50 2.91 13.58
C ILE A 53 -32.82 3.40 12.99
N ARG A 54 -33.44 4.37 13.66
CA ARG A 54 -34.49 5.20 13.09
C ARG A 54 -33.91 6.59 12.89
N TYR A 55 -33.69 6.97 11.64
CA TYR A 55 -33.09 8.26 11.29
C TYR A 55 -34.14 9.26 10.80
N ALA A 56 -33.97 10.52 11.18
CA ALA A 56 -34.78 11.64 10.75
C ALA A 56 -33.86 12.62 9.99
N GLY A 57 -33.80 12.47 8.66
CA GLY A 57 -32.96 13.28 7.77
C GLY A 57 -32.69 12.57 6.44
N VAL A 58 -31.99 13.26 5.54
CA VAL A 58 -31.72 12.77 4.17
C VAL A 58 -30.42 11.94 4.09
N ASP A 59 -29.44 12.23 4.95
CA ASP A 59 -28.11 11.61 4.95
C ASP A 59 -27.97 10.44 5.95
N ALA A 60 -28.89 9.47 5.90
CA ALA A 60 -28.85 8.31 6.80
C ALA A 60 -27.60 7.42 6.58
N GLU A 61 -27.12 7.32 5.34
CA GLU A 61 -25.97 6.49 4.96
C GLU A 61 -24.65 6.97 5.57
N LYS A 62 -24.37 8.29 5.51
CA LYS A 62 -23.15 8.86 6.12
C LYS A 62 -23.09 8.62 7.63
N SER A 63 -24.23 8.80 8.30
CA SER A 63 -24.35 8.50 9.73
C SER A 63 -24.20 7.01 10.01
N ALA A 64 -24.74 6.13 9.14
CA ALA A 64 -24.58 4.68 9.26
C ALA A 64 -23.11 4.23 9.19
N GLN A 65 -22.30 4.79 8.29
CA GLN A 65 -20.85 4.50 8.21
C GLN A 65 -20.15 4.88 9.52
N SER A 66 -20.45 6.07 10.06
CA SER A 66 -19.86 6.56 11.31
C SER A 66 -20.26 5.66 12.51
N ILE A 67 -21.53 5.26 12.57
CA ILE A 67 -22.05 4.33 13.58
C ILE A 67 -21.35 2.98 13.51
N ARG A 68 -21.09 2.47 12.30
CA ARG A 68 -20.37 1.21 12.08
C ARG A 68 -18.98 1.23 12.73
N HIS A 69 -18.21 2.29 12.49
CA HIS A 69 -16.88 2.47 13.07
C HIS A 69 -16.93 2.64 14.59
N LEU A 70 -17.91 3.36 15.11
CA LEU A 70 -18.12 3.54 16.55
C LEU A 70 -18.38 2.19 17.25
N VAL A 71 -19.23 1.35 16.68
CA VAL A 71 -19.56 0.03 17.24
C VAL A 71 -18.36 -0.91 17.18
N ALA A 72 -17.63 -0.93 16.07
CA ALA A 72 -16.41 -1.72 15.94
C ALA A 72 -15.35 -1.31 16.98
N ALA A 73 -15.17 -0.01 17.22
CA ALA A 73 -14.25 0.48 18.24
C ALA A 73 -14.70 0.16 19.68
N ALA A 74 -16.00 0.03 19.91
CA ALA A 74 -16.57 -0.23 21.23
C ALA A 74 -16.55 -1.71 21.65
N VAL A 75 -16.41 -2.64 20.70
CA VAL A 75 -16.43 -4.09 20.96
C VAL A 75 -15.05 -4.71 20.68
N PRO A 76 -14.43 -5.36 21.68
CA PRO A 76 -13.12 -5.98 21.49
C PRO A 76 -13.12 -7.04 20.38
N GLY A 77 -12.19 -6.93 19.43
CA GLY A 77 -12.03 -7.87 18.33
C GLY A 77 -13.09 -7.77 17.22
N LEU A 78 -14.01 -6.81 17.31
CA LEU A 78 -15.00 -6.54 16.27
C LEU A 78 -14.42 -5.61 15.21
N SER A 79 -14.35 -6.09 13.99
CA SER A 79 -13.96 -5.29 12.84
C SER A 79 -15.18 -4.65 12.17
N ALA A 80 -14.99 -3.48 11.55
CA ALA A 80 -16.09 -2.72 10.95
C ALA A 80 -16.81 -3.48 9.82
N ASP A 81 -16.13 -4.42 9.16
CA ASP A 81 -16.71 -5.32 8.14
C ASP A 81 -17.64 -6.39 8.73
N LYS A 82 -17.71 -6.53 10.05
CA LYS A 82 -18.66 -7.45 10.73
C LYS A 82 -19.80 -6.71 11.41
N VAL A 83 -20.01 -5.44 11.06
CA VAL A 83 -21.08 -4.60 11.58
C VAL A 83 -22.04 -4.20 10.47
N THR A 84 -23.31 -4.56 10.61
CA THR A 84 -24.37 -4.24 9.66
C THR A 84 -25.32 -3.22 10.25
N VAL A 85 -25.59 -2.13 9.53
CA VAL A 85 -26.50 -1.06 9.95
C VAL A 85 -27.72 -1.01 9.03
N LEU A 86 -28.91 -1.05 9.63
CA LEU A 86 -30.20 -1.03 8.94
C LEU A 86 -31.06 0.13 9.41
N ASP A 87 -31.95 0.61 8.55
CA ASP A 87 -33.05 1.50 8.93
C ASP A 87 -34.23 0.71 9.50
N SER A 88 -35.09 1.40 10.23
CA SER A 88 -36.39 0.94 10.74
C SER A 88 -37.33 0.37 9.67
N ASN A 89 -37.14 0.72 8.40
CA ASN A 89 -37.89 0.16 7.27
C ASN A 89 -37.28 -1.13 6.69
N GLY A 90 -36.17 -1.62 7.25
CA GLY A 90 -35.45 -2.81 6.76
C GLY A 90 -34.46 -2.52 5.63
N ASN A 91 -34.27 -1.26 5.26
CA ASN A 91 -33.26 -0.87 4.27
C ASN A 91 -31.86 -1.01 4.87
N LEU A 92 -30.95 -1.62 4.11
CA LEU A 92 -29.55 -1.70 4.47
C LEU A 92 -28.88 -0.33 4.23
N LEU A 93 -28.31 0.25 5.27
CA LEU A 93 -27.64 1.56 5.19
C LEU A 93 -26.11 1.45 5.14
N ALA A 94 -25.57 0.39 5.75
CA ALA A 94 -24.16 0.03 5.68
C ALA A 94 -24.01 -1.47 5.92
N ALA A 95 -23.34 -2.17 5.00
CA ALA A 95 -22.85 -3.53 5.23
C ALA A 95 -21.33 -3.54 5.32
N GLY A 96 -20.78 -4.60 5.88
CA GLY A 96 -19.33 -4.80 5.89
C GLY A 96 -18.73 -5.14 4.53
N ASP A 97 -19.54 -5.73 3.65
CA ASP A 97 -19.26 -5.92 2.23
C ASP A 97 -19.91 -4.81 1.40
N ASP A 98 -19.78 -3.57 1.89
CA ASP A 98 -20.40 -2.41 1.26
C ASP A 98 -19.85 -2.22 -0.16
N THR A 99 -20.75 -2.16 -1.14
CA THR A 99 -20.40 -1.84 -2.53
C THR A 99 -19.80 -0.43 -2.64
N SER A 100 -20.02 0.45 -1.66
CA SER A 100 -19.36 1.75 -1.49
C SER A 100 -17.87 1.65 -1.15
N ASN A 101 -17.42 0.48 -0.67
CA ASN A 101 -16.02 0.18 -0.40
C ASN A 101 -15.35 -0.58 -1.57
N THR A 102 -16.09 -0.84 -2.65
CA THR A 102 -15.55 -1.32 -3.93
C THR A 102 -14.60 -0.25 -4.48
N SER A 103 -13.50 -0.67 -5.12
CA SER A 103 -12.56 0.23 -5.80
C SER A 103 -13.26 1.29 -6.64
N ALA A 104 -14.32 0.93 -7.37
CA ALA A 104 -15.10 1.84 -8.21
C ALA A 104 -15.76 3.00 -7.44
N ALA A 105 -16.36 2.75 -6.29
CA ALA A 105 -17.02 3.79 -5.49
C ALA A 105 -16.00 4.72 -4.81
N ARG A 106 -14.84 4.18 -4.41
CA ARG A 106 -13.72 4.99 -3.92
C ARG A 106 -13.17 5.90 -5.02
N THR A 107 -12.95 5.37 -6.22
CA THR A 107 -12.49 6.16 -7.37
C THR A 107 -13.45 7.30 -7.68
N LEU A 108 -14.77 7.04 -7.72
CA LEU A 108 -15.76 8.08 -7.97
C LEU A 108 -15.76 9.18 -6.90
N GLY A 109 -15.61 8.82 -5.62
CA GLY A 109 -15.50 9.80 -4.54
C GLY A 109 -14.24 10.67 -4.63
N VAL A 110 -13.11 10.06 -5.01
CA VAL A 110 -11.86 10.80 -5.25
C VAL A 110 -11.99 11.73 -6.45
N GLU A 111 -12.56 11.26 -7.56
CA GLU A 111 -12.83 12.10 -8.75
C GLU A 111 -13.65 13.34 -8.37
N GLN A 112 -14.78 13.17 -7.69
CA GLN A 112 -15.64 14.30 -7.29
C GLN A 112 -14.91 15.29 -6.36
N THR A 113 -14.08 14.78 -5.45
CA THR A 113 -13.31 15.63 -4.53
C THR A 113 -12.26 16.45 -5.29
N VAL A 114 -11.56 15.82 -6.22
CA VAL A 114 -10.56 16.48 -7.08
C VAL A 114 -11.23 17.51 -7.99
N GLU A 115 -12.35 17.15 -8.64
CA GLU A 115 -13.12 18.05 -9.49
C GLU A 115 -13.61 19.29 -8.71
N ALA A 116 -14.14 19.10 -7.50
CA ALA A 116 -14.58 20.19 -6.64
C ALA A 116 -13.42 21.10 -6.23
N GLN A 117 -12.28 20.52 -5.82
CA GLN A 117 -11.10 21.27 -5.43
C GLN A 117 -10.55 22.13 -6.58
N ILE A 118 -10.47 21.56 -7.78
CA ILE A 118 -10.01 22.27 -8.98
C ILE A 118 -11.01 23.37 -9.36
N GLY A 119 -12.31 23.08 -9.32
CA GLY A 119 -13.36 24.08 -9.54
C GLY A 119 -13.27 25.26 -8.56
N ASP A 120 -12.99 24.99 -7.29
CA ASP A 120 -12.78 26.02 -6.27
C ASP A 120 -11.50 26.84 -6.50
N ASN A 121 -10.43 26.21 -6.98
CA ASN A 121 -9.19 26.92 -7.35
C ASN A 121 -9.44 27.87 -8.52
N ILE A 122 -10.15 27.43 -9.56
CA ILE A 122 -10.57 28.29 -10.69
C ILE A 122 -11.41 29.45 -10.16
N ARG A 123 -12.38 29.16 -9.28
CA ARG A 123 -13.23 30.19 -8.68
C ARG A 123 -12.41 31.25 -7.95
N ARG A 124 -11.48 30.84 -7.09
CA ARG A 124 -10.60 31.76 -6.34
C ARG A 124 -9.70 32.58 -7.25
N ALA A 125 -9.18 31.99 -8.33
CA ALA A 125 -8.33 32.69 -9.28
C ALA A 125 -9.09 33.75 -10.10
N LEU A 126 -10.31 33.44 -10.55
CA LEU A 126 -11.08 34.32 -11.45
C LEU A 126 -11.97 35.34 -10.73
N THR A 127 -12.39 35.05 -9.48
CA THR A 127 -13.32 35.92 -8.73
C THR A 127 -12.83 37.37 -8.57
N PRO A 128 -11.56 37.65 -8.19
CA PRO A 128 -11.09 39.03 -8.04
C PRO A 128 -11.13 39.85 -9.34
N TYR A 129 -11.08 39.17 -10.48
CA TYR A 129 -10.99 39.82 -11.79
C TYR A 129 -12.36 39.97 -12.45
N LEU A 130 -13.14 38.89 -12.50
CA LEU A 130 -14.44 38.85 -13.19
C LEU A 130 -15.61 39.11 -12.25
N GLY A 131 -15.49 38.79 -10.96
CA GLY A 131 -16.61 38.70 -10.02
C GLY A 131 -17.27 37.31 -10.05
N PRO A 132 -17.94 36.91 -8.97
CA PRO A 132 -18.41 35.54 -8.77
C PRO A 132 -19.48 35.07 -9.77
N ASP A 133 -20.27 36.00 -10.31
CA ASP A 133 -21.41 35.69 -11.20
C ASP A 133 -21.07 35.76 -12.69
N ASN A 134 -19.85 36.15 -13.04
CA ASN A 134 -19.45 36.42 -14.42
C ASN A 134 -18.69 35.27 -15.08
N PHE A 135 -18.62 34.11 -14.44
CA PHE A 135 -18.03 32.91 -15.03
C PHE A 135 -18.64 31.64 -14.44
N ARG A 136 -18.58 30.55 -15.22
CA ARG A 136 -18.84 29.19 -14.75
C ARG A 136 -17.75 28.27 -15.24
N ALA A 137 -17.32 27.36 -14.38
CA ALA A 137 -16.33 26.35 -14.71
C ALA A 137 -16.93 24.96 -14.51
N SER A 138 -16.67 24.07 -15.46
CA SER A 138 -16.92 22.65 -15.35
C SER A 138 -15.59 21.92 -15.45
N VAL A 139 -15.36 20.97 -14.55
CA VAL A 139 -14.13 20.20 -14.47
C VAL A 139 -14.51 18.73 -14.51
N LYS A 140 -13.88 17.97 -15.41
CA LYS A 140 -13.89 16.51 -15.39
C LYS A 140 -12.46 16.04 -15.16
N ALA A 141 -12.25 15.21 -14.15
CA ALA A 141 -10.96 14.60 -13.87
C ALA A 141 -11.06 13.08 -14.03
N ASP A 142 -10.03 12.50 -14.64
CA ASP A 142 -9.76 11.06 -14.65
C ASP A 142 -8.63 10.81 -13.66
N VAL A 143 -8.89 9.98 -12.66
CA VAL A 143 -7.99 9.75 -11.53
C VAL A 143 -7.66 8.27 -11.41
N ASN A 144 -6.37 7.95 -11.47
CA ASN A 144 -5.88 6.63 -11.13
C ASN A 144 -5.69 6.53 -9.60
N THR A 145 -6.34 5.55 -8.97
CA THR A 145 -6.28 5.26 -7.53
C THR A 145 -5.64 3.89 -7.26
N ASP A 146 -4.88 3.36 -8.23
CA ASP A 146 -4.24 2.06 -8.14
C ASP A 146 -3.14 2.09 -7.06
N THR A 147 -3.18 1.09 -6.19
CA THR A 147 -2.13 0.90 -5.19
C THR A 147 -0.96 0.18 -5.83
N ARG A 148 0.23 0.81 -5.79
CA ARG A 148 1.47 0.21 -6.33
C ARG A 148 2.46 -0.07 -5.22
N GLN A 149 2.88 -1.33 -5.10
CA GLN A 149 4.02 -1.74 -4.29
C GLN A 149 5.21 -2.01 -5.23
N THR A 150 6.30 -1.28 -5.03
CA THR A 150 7.55 -1.52 -5.76
C THR A 150 8.60 -1.99 -4.77
N GLU A 151 9.13 -3.20 -5.00
CA GLU A 151 10.24 -3.77 -4.22
C GLU A 151 11.52 -3.70 -5.03
N GLU A 152 12.48 -2.90 -4.57
CA GLU A 152 13.81 -2.81 -5.15
C GLU A 152 14.81 -3.47 -4.20
N THR A 153 15.63 -4.38 -4.73
CA THR A 153 16.77 -4.93 -4.01
C THR A 153 18.03 -4.44 -4.70
N ILE A 154 18.72 -3.50 -4.04
CA ILE A 154 19.96 -2.93 -4.53
C ILE A 154 21.11 -3.68 -3.86
N PHE A 155 21.99 -4.27 -4.65
CA PHE A 155 23.23 -4.90 -4.17
C PHE A 155 24.38 -3.93 -4.31
N ASP A 156 25.19 -3.79 -3.26
CA ASP A 156 26.41 -3.00 -3.31
C ASP A 156 27.61 -3.89 -3.72
N PRO A 157 28.12 -3.79 -4.95
CA PRO A 157 29.22 -4.64 -5.43
C PRO A 157 30.55 -4.38 -4.72
N GLU A 158 30.72 -3.24 -4.03
CA GLU A 158 31.96 -2.92 -3.30
C GLU A 158 31.96 -3.45 -1.86
N SER A 159 30.78 -3.73 -1.31
CA SER A 159 30.64 -4.22 0.06
C SER A 159 30.77 -5.75 0.19
N ARG A 160 31.65 -6.36 -0.61
CA ARG A 160 31.90 -7.81 -0.57
C ARG A 160 32.72 -8.15 0.67
N VAL A 161 32.09 -8.76 1.66
CA VAL A 161 32.79 -9.23 2.87
C VAL A 161 32.84 -10.75 2.83
N GLU A 162 34.02 -11.32 3.05
CA GLU A 162 34.19 -12.77 3.16
C GLU A 162 33.45 -13.28 4.41
N ARG A 163 32.46 -14.16 4.22
CA ARG A 163 31.70 -14.81 5.31
C ARG A 163 32.45 -16.03 5.86
N SER A 164 33.01 -16.85 4.97
CA SER A 164 33.72 -18.07 5.37
C SER A 164 34.71 -18.51 4.30
N VAL A 165 35.88 -18.96 4.72
CA VAL A 165 36.87 -19.62 3.87
C VAL A 165 37.03 -21.05 4.35
N GLN A 166 36.75 -22.03 3.49
CA GLN A 166 37.05 -23.44 3.75
C GLN A 166 38.26 -23.84 2.92
N SER A 167 39.38 -24.11 3.58
CA SER A 167 40.59 -24.64 2.94
C SER A 167 40.77 -26.11 3.31
N VAL A 168 40.77 -26.98 2.31
CA VAL A 168 41.16 -28.39 2.46
C VAL A 168 42.57 -28.52 1.92
N ARG A 169 43.51 -28.90 2.79
CA ARG A 169 44.87 -29.27 2.41
C ARG A 169 45.08 -30.74 2.78
N THR A 170 45.38 -31.57 1.79
CA THR A 170 45.75 -32.96 1.98
C THR A 170 47.19 -33.13 1.52
N ASN A 171 48.07 -33.50 2.43
CA ASN A 171 49.45 -33.88 2.13
C ASN A 171 49.61 -35.36 2.50
N GLU A 172 49.68 -36.22 1.50
CA GLU A 172 49.92 -37.65 1.69
C GLU A 172 51.37 -37.95 1.35
N ALA A 173 52.15 -38.26 2.40
CA ALA A 173 53.51 -38.75 2.29
C ALA A 173 53.50 -40.25 2.61
N SER A 174 53.84 -41.09 1.64
CA SER A 174 54.02 -42.53 1.88
C SER A 174 55.48 -42.89 1.64
N ASN A 175 56.12 -43.49 2.65
CA ASN A 175 57.47 -44.02 2.56
C ASN A 175 57.41 -45.50 2.89
N GLN A 176 57.72 -46.34 1.91
CA GLN A 176 57.82 -47.79 2.11
C GLN A 176 59.29 -48.21 2.05
N LYS A 177 59.77 -48.79 3.16
CA LYS A 177 61.08 -49.44 3.26
C LYS A 177 60.86 -50.91 3.55
N GLN A 178 61.29 -51.76 2.64
CA GLN A 178 61.20 -53.20 2.86
C GLN A 178 62.60 -53.77 3.03
N ALA A 179 62.94 -54.18 4.25
CA ALA A 179 64.20 -54.87 4.53
C ALA A 179 64.07 -56.31 3.98
N SER A 180 64.85 -56.64 2.96
CA SER A 180 64.92 -57.99 2.42
C SER A 180 66.11 -58.74 3.03
N THR A 181 65.85 -59.77 3.82
CA THR A 181 66.88 -60.76 4.16
C THR A 181 66.91 -61.80 3.04
N PRO A 182 68.03 -61.99 2.30
CA PRO A 182 68.10 -62.99 1.24
C PRO A 182 68.08 -64.38 1.87
N THR A 183 67.08 -65.21 1.56
CA THR A 183 67.09 -66.63 1.92
C THR A 183 67.78 -67.44 0.82
N SER A 184 69.10 -67.66 0.93
CA SER A 184 69.78 -68.71 0.15
C SER A 184 70.03 -69.94 1.04
N VAL A 185 70.13 -71.11 0.41
CA VAL A 185 70.32 -72.41 1.07
C VAL A 185 71.65 -72.52 1.84
N GLU A 186 72.58 -71.58 1.68
CA GLU A 186 73.85 -71.54 2.43
C GLU A 186 73.72 -71.06 3.89
N GLN A 187 72.55 -70.59 4.34
CA GLN A 187 72.38 -70.06 5.70
C GLN A 187 72.19 -71.14 6.79
N ASN A 188 72.29 -72.43 6.43
CA ASN A 188 72.24 -73.57 7.36
C ASN A 188 73.61 -74.20 7.65
N LEU A 189 74.71 -73.59 7.19
CA LEU A 189 76.05 -73.94 7.68
C LEU A 189 76.45 -72.97 8.80
N PRO A 190 76.66 -73.45 10.04
CA PRO A 190 77.17 -72.61 11.11
C PRO A 190 78.65 -72.34 10.81
N GLU A 191 78.95 -71.15 10.25
CA GLU A 191 80.21 -70.37 10.33
C GLU A 191 80.38 -69.36 9.15
N THR A 192 79.31 -68.67 8.73
CA THR A 192 79.48 -67.47 7.87
C THR A 192 78.52 -66.36 8.24
N GLN A 193 79.06 -65.24 8.70
CA GLN A 193 78.31 -64.03 9.03
C GLN A 193 77.89 -63.33 7.73
N THR A 194 76.61 -63.39 7.36
CA THR A 194 76.06 -62.68 6.19
C THR A 194 75.74 -61.23 6.54
N THR A 195 76.31 -60.28 5.80
CA THR A 195 76.00 -58.84 5.88
C THR A 195 74.62 -58.56 5.29
N THR A 196 73.77 -57.84 6.02
CA THR A 196 72.44 -57.41 5.56
C THR A 196 72.55 -56.30 4.51
N THR A 197 71.99 -56.52 3.32
CA THR A 197 71.86 -55.49 2.26
C THR A 197 70.51 -54.77 2.42
N ASP A 198 70.53 -53.44 2.38
CA ASP A 198 69.34 -52.57 2.48
C ASP A 198 68.43 -52.74 1.25
N GLY A 199 67.14 -52.98 1.47
CA GLY A 199 66.17 -53.24 0.39
C GLY A 199 65.64 -51.96 -0.27
N PRO A 200 64.90 -52.09 -1.40
CA PRO A 200 64.43 -50.94 -2.17
C PRO A 200 63.47 -50.07 -1.34
N GLN A 201 63.71 -48.75 -1.39
CA GLN A 201 62.86 -47.72 -0.78
C GLN A 201 62.05 -47.01 -1.86
N SER A 202 60.74 -46.83 -1.62
CA SER A 202 59.88 -45.98 -2.44
C SER A 202 59.26 -44.89 -1.57
N SER A 203 59.23 -43.66 -2.08
CA SER A 203 58.53 -42.54 -1.47
C SER A 203 57.60 -41.89 -2.49
N SER A 204 56.36 -41.60 -2.12
CA SER A 204 55.46 -40.75 -2.90
C SER A 204 54.89 -39.63 -2.03
N GLN A 205 54.75 -38.45 -2.64
CA GLN A 205 54.16 -37.26 -2.03
C GLN A 205 53.01 -36.80 -2.94
N ASN A 206 51.83 -36.58 -2.37
CA ASN A 206 50.70 -36.00 -3.07
C ASN A 206 50.11 -34.85 -2.26
N ASP A 207 50.05 -33.66 -2.88
CA ASP A 207 49.54 -32.44 -2.24
C ASP A 207 48.29 -31.95 -2.98
N ARG A 208 47.14 -31.85 -2.29
CA ARG A 208 45.89 -31.26 -2.80
C ARG A 208 45.51 -30.06 -1.95
N LYS A 209 45.33 -28.90 -2.59
CA LYS A 209 44.78 -27.68 -1.98
C LYS A 209 43.45 -27.30 -2.67
N GLU A 210 42.39 -27.22 -1.89
CA GLU A 210 41.07 -26.72 -2.31
C GLU A 210 40.66 -25.56 -1.38
N GLU A 211 40.11 -24.48 -1.94
CA GLU A 211 39.74 -23.27 -1.21
C GLU A 211 38.39 -22.75 -1.72
N ILE A 212 37.39 -22.71 -0.83
CA ILE A 212 36.04 -22.21 -1.12
C ILE A 212 35.79 -20.99 -0.25
N THR A 213 35.58 -19.83 -0.87
CA THR A 213 35.29 -18.57 -0.18
C THR A 213 33.85 -18.14 -0.44
N ASN A 214 33.04 -18.05 0.62
CA ASN A 214 31.68 -17.52 0.56
C ASN A 214 31.71 -16.03 0.88
N TYR A 215 30.98 -15.24 0.10
CA TYR A 215 30.86 -13.79 0.31
C TYR A 215 29.45 -13.45 0.80
N GLU A 216 29.36 -12.49 1.71
CA GLU A 216 28.15 -11.69 1.91
C GLU A 216 28.28 -10.39 1.10
N ILE A 217 27.18 -10.00 0.44
CA ILE A 217 27.06 -8.74 -0.25
C ILE A 217 25.96 -7.96 0.47
N ASN A 218 26.25 -6.73 0.86
CA ASN A 218 25.23 -5.87 1.43
C ASN A 218 24.11 -5.66 0.41
N SER A 219 22.87 -5.87 0.86
CA SER A 219 21.67 -5.60 0.07
C SER A 219 20.81 -4.59 0.81
N LYS A 220 20.27 -3.63 0.06
CA LYS A 220 19.28 -2.67 0.54
C LYS A 220 17.95 -3.01 -0.11
N LYS A 221 16.99 -3.46 0.70
CA LYS A 221 15.62 -3.68 0.26
C LYS A 221 14.81 -2.41 0.49
N ILE A 222 14.32 -1.80 -0.58
CA ILE A 222 13.43 -0.63 -0.53
C ILE A 222 12.05 -1.11 -0.95
N ALA A 223 11.09 -1.05 -0.02
CA ALA A 223 9.68 -1.31 -0.30
C ALA A 223 8.95 0.04 -0.31
N THR A 224 8.58 0.50 -1.51
CA THR A 224 7.80 1.73 -1.68
C THR A 224 6.36 1.37 -1.92
N VAL A 225 5.48 1.80 -1.02
CA VAL A 225 4.03 1.62 -1.12
C VAL A 225 3.39 2.97 -1.47
N SER A 226 2.82 3.08 -2.66
CA SER A 226 2.10 4.27 -3.11
C SER A 226 0.59 4.06 -2.92
N ASN A 227 0.03 4.71 -1.89
CA ASN A 227 -1.40 4.66 -1.52
C ASN A 227 -2.14 5.97 -1.86
N GLY A 228 -1.61 6.75 -2.80
CA GLY A 228 -2.19 8.02 -3.23
C GLY A 228 -3.11 7.87 -4.43
N TYR A 229 -3.50 9.01 -4.99
CA TYR A 229 -4.14 9.11 -6.29
C TYR A 229 -3.26 9.95 -7.21
N SER A 230 -3.32 9.68 -8.51
CA SER A 230 -2.71 10.52 -9.54
C SER A 230 -3.74 10.90 -10.58
N VAL A 231 -3.81 12.19 -10.92
CA VAL A 231 -4.66 12.65 -12.02
C VAL A 231 -4.02 12.17 -13.33
N THR A 232 -4.76 11.36 -14.09
CA THR A 232 -4.32 10.83 -15.39
C THR A 232 -4.60 11.84 -16.49
N LYS A 233 -5.73 12.54 -16.40
CA LYS A 233 -6.16 13.55 -17.36
C LYS A 233 -7.19 14.45 -16.72
N MET A 234 -7.23 15.71 -17.13
CA MET A 234 -8.35 16.58 -16.81
C MET A 234 -8.82 17.40 -18.01
N SER A 235 -10.12 17.72 -18.00
CA SER A 235 -10.76 18.56 -18.99
C SER A 235 -11.52 19.68 -18.29
N ILE A 236 -11.15 20.91 -18.61
CA ILE A 236 -11.71 22.11 -18.00
C ILE A 236 -12.42 22.90 -19.08
N ALA A 237 -13.69 23.20 -18.85
CA ALA A 237 -14.45 24.14 -19.66
C ALA A 237 -14.81 25.36 -18.82
N VAL A 238 -14.40 26.55 -19.26
CA VAL A 238 -14.70 27.80 -18.59
C VAL A 238 -15.49 28.70 -19.52
N VAL A 239 -16.67 29.12 -19.08
CA VAL A 239 -17.49 30.11 -19.78
C VAL A 239 -17.42 31.42 -19.01
N VAL A 240 -17.11 32.50 -19.72
CA VAL A 240 -16.98 33.85 -19.17
C VAL A 240 -18.00 34.77 -19.80
N ASN A 241 -18.61 35.63 -18.99
CA ASN A 241 -19.55 36.65 -19.47
C ASN A 241 -18.81 37.71 -20.31
N GLN A 242 -19.16 37.81 -21.59
CA GLN A 242 -18.54 38.74 -22.54
C GLN A 242 -18.79 40.22 -22.19
N ASP A 243 -19.96 40.56 -21.64
CA ASP A 243 -20.29 41.95 -21.28
C ASP A 243 -19.45 42.45 -20.11
N ARG A 244 -19.08 41.55 -19.19
CA ARG A 244 -18.13 41.87 -18.12
C ARG A 244 -16.75 42.19 -18.70
N LEU A 245 -16.30 41.44 -19.70
CA LEU A 245 -15.02 41.71 -20.38
C LEU A 245 -15.04 43.06 -21.09
N LYS A 246 -16.11 43.39 -21.83
CA LYS A 246 -16.29 44.70 -22.47
C LYS A 246 -16.28 45.85 -21.45
N THR A 247 -16.88 45.65 -20.28
CA THR A 247 -16.88 46.67 -19.22
C THR A 247 -15.47 46.95 -18.68
N ILE A 248 -14.62 45.93 -18.58
CA ILE A 248 -13.24 46.07 -18.09
C ILE A 248 -12.30 46.64 -19.17
N LEU A 249 -12.53 46.29 -20.44
CA LEU A 249 -11.71 46.73 -21.58
C LEU A 249 -12.12 48.11 -22.13
N GLY A 250 -13.37 48.54 -21.87
CA GLY A 250 -13.98 49.74 -22.44
C GLY A 250 -15.04 49.39 -23.50
N LYS A 251 -16.06 50.25 -23.65
CA LYS A 251 -17.23 50.01 -24.52
C LYS A 251 -16.89 49.69 -25.99
N ASP A 252 -15.74 50.13 -26.47
CA ASP A 252 -15.26 49.94 -27.85
C ASP A 252 -14.20 48.82 -27.97
N ALA A 253 -14.18 47.88 -27.04
CA ALA A 253 -13.23 46.76 -27.07
C ALA A 253 -13.36 45.97 -28.38
N THR A 254 -12.26 45.88 -29.14
CA THR A 254 -12.25 45.13 -30.39
C THR A 254 -12.35 43.62 -30.13
N PRO A 255 -12.87 42.82 -31.08
CA PRO A 255 -12.89 41.36 -30.96
C PRO A 255 -11.51 40.76 -30.64
N GLU A 256 -10.44 41.34 -31.18
CA GLU A 256 -9.06 40.94 -30.91
C GLU A 256 -8.64 41.17 -29.45
N GLN A 257 -9.07 42.28 -28.83
CA GLN A 257 -8.79 42.56 -27.43
C GLN A 257 -9.52 41.59 -26.49
N ILE A 258 -10.74 41.21 -26.84
CA ILE A 258 -11.50 40.18 -26.12
C ILE A 258 -10.81 38.82 -26.24
N ALA A 259 -10.40 38.43 -27.45
CA ALA A 259 -9.67 37.17 -27.68
C ALA A 259 -8.34 37.12 -26.90
N LYS A 260 -7.58 38.21 -26.89
CA LYS A 260 -6.36 38.32 -26.08
C LYS A 260 -6.65 38.15 -24.58
N ARG A 261 -7.76 38.72 -24.11
CA ARG A 261 -8.15 38.61 -22.70
C ARG A 261 -8.62 37.22 -22.32
N VAL A 262 -9.33 36.54 -23.20
CA VAL A 262 -9.71 35.13 -23.04
C VAL A 262 -8.45 34.25 -22.95
N ALA A 263 -7.44 34.51 -23.79
CA ALA A 263 -6.16 33.80 -23.71
C ALA A 263 -5.41 34.05 -22.38
N ASP A 264 -5.47 35.27 -21.84
CA ASP A 264 -4.90 35.56 -20.51
C ASP A 264 -5.65 34.83 -19.38
N ILE A 265 -6.98 34.75 -19.47
CA ILE A 265 -7.81 33.96 -18.55
C ILE A 265 -7.45 32.48 -18.64
N GLN A 266 -7.29 31.95 -19.84
CA GLN A 266 -6.87 30.56 -20.05
C GLN A 266 -5.53 30.27 -19.37
N LYS A 267 -4.53 31.15 -19.48
CA LYS A 267 -3.24 31.00 -18.78
C LYS A 267 -3.37 31.04 -17.26
N MET A 268 -4.26 31.91 -16.75
CA MET A 268 -4.52 32.01 -15.31
C MET A 268 -5.19 30.73 -14.78
N VAL A 269 -6.17 30.20 -15.51
CA VAL A 269 -6.82 28.92 -15.22
C VAL A 269 -5.78 27.80 -15.23
N ALA A 270 -4.96 27.70 -16.28
CA ALA A 270 -3.91 26.68 -16.40
C ALA A 270 -2.94 26.70 -15.19
N SER A 271 -2.54 27.89 -14.75
CA SER A 271 -1.64 28.06 -13.60
C SER A 271 -2.32 27.70 -12.27
N ALA A 272 -3.60 28.03 -12.11
CA ALA A 272 -4.36 27.77 -10.89
C ALA A 272 -4.71 26.28 -10.71
N THR A 273 -4.80 25.53 -11.81
CA THR A 273 -5.24 24.11 -11.79
C THR A 273 -4.10 23.12 -11.94
N GLY A 274 -2.85 23.57 -12.14
CA GLY A 274 -1.71 22.68 -12.37
C GLY A 274 -1.80 21.93 -13.70
N PHE A 275 -2.28 22.61 -14.74
CA PHE A 275 -2.39 22.08 -16.09
C PHE A 275 -1.05 21.49 -16.57
N ASP A 276 -1.12 20.30 -17.16
CA ASP A 276 0.03 19.65 -17.76
C ASP A 276 -0.30 19.15 -19.17
N ASP A 277 0.38 19.73 -20.16
CA ASP A 277 0.24 19.35 -21.57
C ASP A 277 0.73 17.90 -21.81
N LYS A 278 1.76 17.45 -21.08
CA LYS A 278 2.29 16.09 -21.21
C LYS A 278 1.31 15.04 -20.68
N ARG A 279 0.46 15.42 -19.74
CA ARG A 279 -0.63 14.60 -19.20
C ARG A 279 -1.80 14.48 -20.18
N GLY A 280 -1.88 15.35 -21.19
CA GLY A 280 -2.98 15.39 -22.15
C GLY A 280 -4.20 16.14 -21.63
N ASP A 281 -3.99 17.09 -20.72
CA ASP A 281 -5.03 17.96 -20.21
C ASP A 281 -5.57 18.88 -21.32
N VAL A 282 -6.85 19.25 -21.20
CA VAL A 282 -7.50 20.17 -22.15
C VAL A 282 -8.19 21.28 -21.38
N ILE A 283 -7.94 22.53 -21.80
CA ILE A 283 -8.63 23.71 -21.29
C ILE A 283 -9.30 24.40 -22.47
N ASP A 284 -10.61 24.57 -22.36
CA ASP A 284 -11.40 25.39 -23.28
C ASP A 284 -11.99 26.59 -22.53
N VAL A 285 -11.80 27.78 -23.07
CA VAL A 285 -12.34 29.02 -22.50
C VAL A 285 -13.12 29.76 -23.58
N SER A 286 -14.41 29.93 -23.34
CA SER A 286 -15.32 30.63 -24.24
C SER A 286 -15.89 31.87 -23.57
N ALA A 287 -15.91 33.00 -24.28
CA ALA A 287 -16.64 34.19 -23.87
C ALA A 287 -18.00 34.22 -24.56
N VAL A 288 -19.08 34.28 -23.78
CA VAL A 288 -20.47 34.27 -24.24
C VAL A 288 -21.25 35.43 -23.62
#